data_AF-A0A9N9SEH3-F1
#
_entry.id   AF-A0A9N9SEH3-F1
#
_cell.length_a   1.000
_cell.length_b   1.000
_cell.length_c   1.000
_cell.angle_alpha   90.00
_cell.angle_beta   90.00
_cell.angle_gamma   90.00
#
_symmetry.space_group_name_H-M   'P 1'
#
loop_
_entity.id
_entity.type
_entity.pdbx_description
1 polymer ?
#
loop_
_entity_poly.entity_id
_entity_poly.type
_entity_poly.pdbx_seq_one_letter_code
_entity_poly.pdbx_strand_id
1 'polypeptide(L)'
;MANINNERTLNTDYIKRLQSLDNFVMVKFENDTMVQPIESEWFGFYKTGQSVEIESLQESDLYVDDRLGLQKMDNDSKLHFLAVEGNHLRFEWPWFEENIINRFLKN
;
A
#
# COMPACT_ATOMS: atom_id res chain seq x y z
N MET A 1 -3.49 16.11 4.26
CA MET A 1 -3.03 14.71 4.12
C MET A 1 -2.75 14.08 5.48
N ALA A 2 -1.95 14.73 6.35
CA ALA A 2 -1.56 14.23 7.68
C ALA A 2 -2.67 13.74 8.66
N ASN A 3 -3.93 14.13 8.47
CA ASN A 3 -5.03 13.67 9.34
C ASN A 3 -5.56 12.29 8.94
N ILE A 4 -5.51 11.92 7.65
CA ILE A 4 -6.02 10.61 7.18
C ILE A 4 -5.05 9.50 7.56
N ASN A 5 -3.74 9.77 7.44
CA ASN A 5 -2.68 8.84 7.79
C ASN A 5 -2.41 8.77 9.30
N ASN A 6 -3.23 9.43 10.13
CA ASN A 6 -3.01 9.54 11.57
C ASN A 6 -1.61 10.08 11.95
N GLU A 7 -0.93 10.86 11.10
CA GLU A 7 0.43 11.39 11.33
C GLU A 7 0.48 12.40 12.49
N ARG A 8 -0.61 13.15 12.73
CA ARG A 8 -0.68 14.17 13.79
C ARG A 8 -1.51 13.74 15.00
N THR A 9 -2.65 13.11 14.75
CA THR A 9 -3.58 12.69 15.80
C THR A 9 -4.16 11.36 15.40
N LEU A 10 -4.19 10.42 16.36
CA LEU A 10 -4.66 9.08 16.10
C LEU A 10 -6.19 9.03 16.12
N ASN A 11 -6.78 8.73 14.97
CA ASN A 11 -8.20 8.47 14.83
C ASN A 11 -8.45 6.95 14.81
N THR A 12 -9.02 6.43 15.91
CA THR A 12 -9.27 5.00 16.07
C THR A 12 -10.35 4.45 15.14
N ASP A 13 -11.28 5.29 14.67
CA ASP A 13 -12.31 4.87 13.72
C ASP A 13 -11.72 4.57 12.35
N TYR A 14 -10.67 5.30 11.94
CA TYR A 14 -9.97 5.03 10.68
C TYR A 14 -9.26 3.67 10.72
N ILE A 15 -8.58 3.39 11.84
CA ILE A 15 -7.92 2.10 12.07
C ILE A 15 -8.93 0.96 12.00
N LYS A 16 -10.04 1.05 12.76
CA LYS A 16 -11.07 0.00 12.80
C LYS A 16 -11.69 -0.26 11.43
N ARG A 17 -11.97 0.79 10.65
CA ARG A 17 -12.57 0.68 9.32
C ARG A 17 -11.59 0.11 8.29
N LEU A 18 -10.31 0.45 8.38
CA LEU A 18 -9.31 -0.12 7.49
C LEU A 18 -9.10 -1.62 7.80
N GLN A 19 -9.01 -1.97 9.08
CA GLN A 19 -8.86 -3.35 9.54
C GLN A 19 -10.07 -4.26 9.25
N SER A 20 -11.24 -3.68 8.99
CA SER A 20 -12.43 -4.46 8.62
C SER A 20 -12.39 -4.99 7.19
N LEU A 21 -11.43 -4.56 6.36
CA LEU A 21 -11.20 -5.16 5.05
C LEU A 21 -10.74 -6.62 5.21
N ASP A 22 -11.21 -7.50 4.34
CA ASP A 22 -10.71 -8.88 4.25
C ASP A 22 -9.35 -8.92 3.53
N ASN A 23 -9.21 -8.11 2.49
CA ASN A 23 -7.98 -7.97 1.71
C ASN A 23 -7.74 -6.51 1.37
N PHE A 24 -6.49 -6.06 1.47
CA PHE A 24 -6.01 -4.79 0.96
C PHE A 24 -4.87 -5.05 -0.03
N VAL A 25 -5.20 -5.00 -1.32
CA VAL A 25 -4.30 -5.33 -2.43
C VAL A 25 -3.72 -4.06 -3.01
N MET A 26 -2.40 -3.96 -3.01
CA MET A 26 -1.62 -2.85 -3.55
C MET A 26 -0.84 -3.33 -4.77
N VAL A 27 -1.06 -2.69 -5.92
CA VAL A 27 -0.39 -3.02 -7.18
C VAL A 27 0.62 -1.93 -7.50
N LYS A 28 1.87 -2.32 -7.74
CA LYS A 28 2.96 -1.45 -8.15
C LYS A 28 3.32 -1.64 -9.63
N PHE A 29 3.45 -0.56 -10.37
CA PHE A 29 3.92 -0.54 -11.75
C PHE A 29 5.43 -0.31 -11.79
N GLU A 30 6.20 -1.29 -12.27
CA GLU A 30 7.67 -1.27 -12.16
C GLU A 30 8.33 -0.17 -13.00
N ASN A 31 7.64 0.35 -14.02
CA ASN A 31 8.16 1.40 -14.91
C ASN A 31 7.26 2.63 -14.89
N ASP A 32 6.63 2.91 -13.74
CA ASP A 32 5.79 4.08 -13.57
C ASP A 32 6.61 5.36 -13.75
N THR A 33 6.15 6.22 -14.67
CA THR A 33 6.75 7.54 -14.92
C THR A 33 5.88 8.70 -14.45
N MET A 34 4.75 8.40 -13.80
CA MET A 34 3.73 9.35 -13.34
C MET A 34 3.74 9.52 -11.82
N VAL A 35 3.96 8.42 -11.08
CA VAL A 35 3.98 8.40 -9.62
C VAL A 35 5.42 8.55 -9.14
N GLN A 36 5.63 9.48 -8.20
CA GLN A 36 6.93 9.73 -7.60
C GLN A 36 6.81 9.95 -6.08
N PRO A 37 7.44 9.10 -5.24
CA PRO A 37 8.21 7.91 -5.60
C PRO A 37 7.30 6.73 -6.00
N ILE A 38 7.77 5.82 -6.85
CA ILE A 38 7.01 4.64 -7.31
C ILE A 38 6.60 3.78 -6.10
N GLU A 39 7.44 3.75 -5.06
CA GLU A 39 7.21 3.01 -3.82
C GLU A 39 5.96 3.47 -3.06
N SER A 40 5.43 4.67 -3.34
CA SER A 40 4.17 5.14 -2.76
C SER A 40 2.95 4.29 -3.14
N GLU A 41 3.02 3.55 -4.24
CA GLU A 41 2.00 2.55 -4.63
C GLU A 41 1.91 1.38 -3.64
N TRP A 42 2.99 1.15 -2.87
CA TRP A 42 3.09 0.17 -1.80
C TRP A 42 3.26 0.83 -0.42
N PHE A 43 2.75 2.05 -0.23
CA PHE A 43 2.85 2.81 1.02
C PHE A 43 4.28 3.16 1.48
N GLY A 44 5.30 2.95 0.64
CA GLY A 44 6.64 3.49 0.87
C GLY A 44 6.72 4.98 0.55
N PHE A 45 7.73 5.66 1.06
CA PHE A 45 7.93 7.07 0.75
C PHE A 45 9.40 7.50 0.89
N TYR A 46 9.70 8.76 0.59
CA TYR A 46 11.01 9.31 0.93
C TYR A 46 11.19 9.40 2.44
N LYS A 47 12.36 9.05 2.95
CA LYS A 47 12.71 9.30 4.35
C LYS A 47 12.57 10.78 4.70
N THR A 48 12.10 11.06 5.91
CA THR A 48 11.83 12.42 6.39
C THR A 48 13.02 13.38 6.19
N GLY A 49 12.74 14.55 5.61
CA GLY A 49 13.71 15.65 5.48
C GLY A 49 14.51 15.68 4.18
N GLN A 50 14.26 14.75 3.25
CA GLN A 50 14.98 14.66 1.97
C GLN A 50 14.12 13.99 0.87
N SER A 51 14.62 13.88 -0.36
CA SER A 51 13.87 13.39 -1.53
C SER A 51 14.67 12.44 -2.44
N VAL A 52 15.54 11.63 -1.85
CA VAL A 52 16.51 10.74 -2.50
C VAL A 52 16.37 9.32 -1.95
N GLU A 53 16.56 9.13 -0.65
CA GLU A 53 16.43 7.84 0.03
C GLU A 53 14.96 7.48 0.23
N ILE A 54 14.60 6.25 -0.10
CA ILE A 54 13.26 5.70 0.09
C ILE A 54 13.26 4.81 1.34
N GLU A 55 12.15 4.83 2.07
CA GLU A 55 11.78 3.86 3.09
C GLU A 55 10.52 3.10 2.65
N SER A 56 10.51 1.80 2.91
CA SER A 56 9.34 0.95 2.71
C SER A 56 8.27 1.22 3.77
N LEU A 57 7.05 0.69 3.55
CA LEU A 57 6.01 0.73 4.58
C LEU A 57 6.53 0.17 5.90
N GLN A 58 7.19 -1.00 5.89
CA GLN A 58 7.64 -1.71 7.09
C GLN A 58 8.72 -0.97 7.88
N GLU A 59 9.48 -0.09 7.23
CA GLU A 59 10.50 0.75 7.87
C GLU A 59 9.91 2.04 8.46
N SER A 60 8.72 2.45 8.04
CA SER A 60 8.11 3.72 8.44
C SER A 60 7.50 3.70 9.84
N ASP A 61 7.51 4.86 10.51
CA ASP A 61 6.83 5.06 11.80
C ASP A 61 5.31 4.76 11.71
N LEU A 62 4.71 4.96 10.54
CA LEU A 62 3.30 4.63 10.27
C LEU A 62 3.00 3.15 10.55
N TYR A 63 3.91 2.27 10.17
CA TYR A 63 3.80 0.82 10.34
C TYR A 63 4.32 0.37 11.71
N VAL A 64 5.50 0.86 12.13
CA VAL A 64 6.11 0.47 13.41
C VAL A 64 5.21 0.82 14.59
N ASP A 65 4.60 2.01 14.58
CA ASP A 65 3.66 2.46 15.61
C ASP A 65 2.21 2.01 15.34
N ASP A 66 1.97 1.23 14.29
CA ASP A 66 0.67 0.73 13.83
C ASP A 66 -0.44 1.80 13.75
N ARG A 67 -0.11 3.01 13.30
CA ARG A 67 -0.99 4.19 13.43
C ARG A 67 -2.24 4.12 12.56
N LEU A 68 -2.23 3.27 11.54
CA LEU A 68 -3.38 2.94 10.69
C LEU A 68 -3.88 1.50 10.86
N GLY A 69 -3.23 0.67 11.68
CA GLY A 69 -3.55 -0.75 11.77
C GLY A 69 -2.91 -1.61 10.69
N LEU A 70 -1.99 -1.06 9.90
CA LEU A 70 -1.35 -1.75 8.77
C LEU A 70 -0.44 -2.90 9.21
N GLN A 71 0.28 -2.76 10.33
CA GLN A 71 1.11 -3.85 10.86
C GLN A 71 0.23 -5.01 11.31
N LYS A 72 -0.89 -4.71 11.97
CA LYS A 72 -1.86 -5.75 12.31
C LYS A 72 -2.44 -6.42 11.06
N MET A 73 -2.79 -5.65 10.03
CA MET A 73 -3.31 -6.22 8.77
C MET A 73 -2.27 -7.09 8.05
N ASP A 74 -1.00 -6.70 8.06
CA ASP A 74 0.10 -7.49 7.47
C ASP A 74 0.27 -8.82 8.22
N ASN A 75 0.30 -8.77 9.56
CA ASN A 75 0.34 -9.96 10.42
C ASN A 75 -0.87 -10.89 10.23
N ASP A 76 -2.06 -10.31 9.98
CA ASP A 76 -3.28 -11.05 9.67
C ASP A 76 -3.34 -11.53 8.20
N SER A 77 -2.26 -11.37 7.42
CA SER A 77 -2.16 -11.73 5.99
C SER A 77 -3.19 -11.05 5.09
N LYS A 78 -3.60 -9.84 5.45
CA LYS A 78 -4.58 -9.03 4.71
C LYS A 78 -3.95 -8.07 3.72
N LEU A 79 -2.67 -7.70 3.89
CA LEU A 79 -1.95 -6.85 2.94
C LEU A 79 -1.35 -7.70 1.82
N HIS A 80 -1.60 -7.32 0.58
CA HIS A 80 -1.07 -8.01 -0.60
C HIS A 80 -0.30 -7.03 -1.47
N PHE A 81 0.98 -7.31 -1.72
CA PHE A 81 1.86 -6.49 -2.54
C PHE A 81 2.11 -7.19 -3.88
N LEU A 82 1.50 -6.67 -4.95
CA LEU A 82 1.65 -7.18 -6.31
C LEU A 82 2.45 -6.20 -7.15
N ALA A 83 3.34 -6.69 -8.01
CA ALA A 83 4.07 -5.87 -8.98
C ALA A 83 3.74 -6.34 -10.39
N VAL A 84 3.71 -5.40 -11.32
CA VAL A 84 3.51 -5.66 -12.74
C VAL A 84 4.44 -4.80 -13.57
N GLU A 85 5.07 -5.41 -14.57
CA GLU A 85 5.85 -4.68 -15.56
C GLU A 85 4.91 -3.81 -16.40
N GLY A 86 5.26 -2.53 -16.55
CA GLY A 86 4.40 -1.55 -17.20
C GLY A 86 4.56 -0.17 -16.62
N ASN A 87 4.13 0.83 -17.41
CA ASN A 87 3.95 2.20 -16.92
C ASN A 87 2.59 2.33 -16.21
N HIS A 88 2.31 3.49 -15.63
CA HIS A 88 1.11 3.78 -14.85
C HIS A 88 -0.17 3.24 -15.46
N LEU A 89 -0.85 2.35 -14.73
CA LEU A 89 -2.11 1.70 -15.13
C LEU A 89 -2.02 0.85 -16.40
N ARG A 90 -0.82 0.51 -16.87
CA ARG A 90 -0.61 -0.38 -18.00
C ARG A 90 -0.36 -1.80 -17.50
N PHE A 91 -1.32 -2.66 -17.74
CA PHE A 91 -1.24 -4.09 -17.50
C PHE A 91 -2.05 -4.81 -18.57
N GLU A 92 -1.71 -6.08 -18.82
CA GLU A 92 -2.44 -6.91 -19.77
C GLU A 92 -3.61 -7.62 -19.08
N TRP A 93 -4.69 -7.86 -19.83
CA TRP A 93 -5.90 -8.49 -19.29
C TRP A 93 -5.65 -9.87 -18.65
N PRO A 94 -4.81 -10.76 -19.22
CA PRO A 94 -4.49 -12.03 -18.58
C PRO A 94 -3.86 -11.86 -17.18
N TRP A 95 -2.98 -10.87 -17.00
CA TRP A 95 -2.38 -10.59 -15.70
C TRP A 95 -3.45 -10.15 -14.69
N PHE A 96 -4.38 -9.28 -15.09
CA PHE A 96 -5.46 -8.82 -14.22
C PHE A 96 -6.42 -9.95 -13.84
N GLU A 97 -6.79 -10.80 -14.79
CA GLU A 97 -7.64 -11.95 -14.52
C GLU A 97 -6.97 -12.91 -13.53
N GLU A 98 -5.70 -13.25 -13.75
CA GLU A 98 -4.96 -14.17 -12.90
C GLU A 98 -4.68 -13.62 -11.50
N ASN A 99 -4.24 -12.37 -11.40
CA ASN A 99 -3.70 -11.82 -10.15
C ASN A 99 -4.75 -11.06 -9.32
N ILE A 100 -5.82 -10.55 -9.94
CA ILE A 100 -6.87 -9.80 -9.25
C ILE A 100 -8.17 -10.60 -9.22
N ILE A 101 -8.74 -10.93 -10.38
CA ILE A 101 -10.07 -11.53 -10.45
C ILE A 101 -10.08 -12.91 -9.79
N ASN A 102 -9.20 -13.81 -10.24
CA ASN A 102 -9.19 -15.20 -9.79
C ASN A 102 -8.80 -15.36 -8.31
N ARG A 103 -8.00 -14.42 -7.77
CA ARG A 103 -7.49 -14.51 -6.40
C ARG A 103 -8.39 -13.86 -5.37
N PHE A 104 -9.02 -12.73 -5.71
CA PHE A 104 -9.69 -11.88 -4.71
C PHE A 104 -11.17 -11.61 -5.01
N LEU A 105 -11.66 -11.89 -6.22
CA LEU A 105 -13.02 -11.52 -6.64
C LEU A 105 -13.89 -12.70 -7.09
N LYS A 106 -13.31 -13.86 -7.40
CA LYS A 106 -14.07 -15.09 -7.66
C LYS A 106 -14.43 -15.77 -6.34
N ASN A 107 -15.73 -15.95 -6.12
CA ASN A 107 -16.31 -16.78 -5.05
C ASN A 107 -16.35 -18.24 -5.47
#